data_AF-A0A0C9T325-F1
#
_entry.id   AF-A0A0C9T325-F1
#
_cell.length_a   1.000
_cell.length_b   1.000
_cell.length_c   1.000
_cell.angle_alpha   90.00
_cell.angle_beta   90.00
_cell.angle_gamma   90.00
#
_symmetry.space_group_name_H-M   'P 1'
#
loop_
_entity.id
_entity.type
_entity.pdbx_description
1 polymer ?
#
loop_
_entity_poly.entity_id
_entity_poly.type
_entity_poly.pdbx_seq_one_letter_code
_entity_poly.pdbx_strand_id
1 'polypeptide(L)'
;MFAFSAALAALLVSTVTATPHIIRQSTGPSATRSCLSLRDGSCNATNIDKSNIWNNTDCVLYAVCTYPTENPSYVPIEYGASTNQPRLTESTFKILSGGKDTMTQQAFIDAYYGAISNIPNGTYPDSSADVIQEWANVAAWTGDCSTMEIPYSNFADWLEYSSNAGVCPAVSNCDASKAVGPAEQCVPQPSTDNGSCAEIKNQCQLWVTGGLFQNLYCVLASMCYAESTTDILIAQEYPSYVSNIPTSASEARLSYDVFSNITKGASTMSEQNVIDAYYGALTGTWISTGGPFGAESPEKTSNNGPYPTSTAYVSNFWSIIAAWTGYCDTKEIPYSNLADYLNHAATSNYHPTC
;
A
#
# COMPACT_ATOMS: atom_id res chain seq x y z
N MET A 1 32.40 -67.77 27.55
CA MET A 1 32.64 -66.33 27.80
C MET A 1 32.80 -65.66 26.45
N PHE A 2 31.74 -65.06 25.91
CA PHE A 2 31.81 -64.27 24.67
C PHE A 2 31.71 -62.79 25.05
N ALA A 3 32.77 -62.04 24.75
CA ALA A 3 32.85 -60.61 24.98
C ALA A 3 32.24 -59.87 23.78
N PHE A 4 31.22 -59.05 24.03
CA PHE A 4 30.67 -58.11 23.06
C PHE A 4 31.43 -56.77 23.18
N SER A 5 32.17 -56.41 22.15
CA SER A 5 32.73 -55.06 21.97
C SER A 5 31.66 -54.14 21.39
N ALA A 6 31.26 -53.11 22.12
CA ALA A 6 30.41 -52.03 21.62
C ALA A 6 31.29 -50.96 20.96
N ALA A 7 31.11 -50.74 19.66
CA ALA A 7 31.74 -49.64 18.93
C ALA A 7 30.88 -48.37 19.06
N LEU A 8 31.46 -47.32 19.62
CA LEU A 8 30.84 -45.99 19.77
C LEU A 8 31.10 -45.19 18.48
N ALA A 9 30.07 -44.98 17.67
CA ALA A 9 30.15 -44.12 16.48
C ALA A 9 29.87 -42.67 16.86
N ALA A 10 30.89 -41.81 16.78
CA ALA A 10 30.76 -40.37 16.97
C ALA A 10 30.21 -39.73 15.68
N LEU A 11 28.97 -39.23 15.76
CA LEU A 11 28.35 -38.41 14.72
C LEU A 11 28.90 -36.97 14.84
N LEU A 12 29.76 -36.58 13.89
CA LEU A 12 30.16 -35.19 13.67
C LEU A 12 28.98 -34.45 13.04
N VAL A 13 28.35 -33.57 13.81
CA VAL A 13 27.35 -32.62 13.31
C VAL A 13 28.09 -31.42 12.73
N SER A 14 28.15 -31.35 11.40
CA SER A 14 28.62 -30.16 10.69
C SER A 14 27.59 -29.05 10.84
N THR A 15 27.89 -28.03 11.65
CA THR A 15 27.08 -26.81 11.69
C THR A 15 27.32 -26.01 10.42
N VAL A 16 26.38 -26.13 9.47
CA VAL A 16 26.30 -25.25 8.31
C VAL A 16 25.85 -23.88 8.81
N THR A 17 26.81 -22.97 9.00
CA THR A 17 26.49 -21.54 9.14
C THR A 17 25.98 -21.05 7.80
N ALA A 18 24.66 -20.91 7.66
CA ALA A 18 24.05 -20.19 6.57
C ALA A 18 24.48 -18.73 6.66
N THR A 19 25.43 -18.31 5.84
CA THR A 19 25.62 -16.89 5.55
C THR A 19 24.33 -16.39 4.91
N PRO A 20 23.70 -15.32 5.42
CA PRO A 20 22.57 -14.71 4.73
C PRO A 20 23.05 -14.30 3.34
N HIS A 21 22.59 -15.03 2.32
CA HIS A 21 22.70 -14.56 0.95
C HIS A 21 21.76 -13.37 0.85
N ILE A 22 22.31 -12.16 0.91
CA ILE A 22 21.63 -10.99 0.34
C ILE A 22 21.49 -11.33 -1.14
N ILE A 23 20.28 -11.74 -1.53
CA ILE A 23 19.92 -11.86 -2.93
C ILE A 23 20.03 -10.44 -3.46
N ARG A 24 21.13 -10.13 -4.16
CA ARG A 24 21.16 -9.00 -5.09
C ARG A 24 20.10 -9.31 -6.13
N GLN A 25 18.89 -8.84 -5.90
CA GLN A 25 17.85 -8.90 -6.91
C GLN A 25 18.38 -8.10 -8.09
N SER A 26 18.35 -8.73 -9.26
CA SER A 26 18.72 -8.12 -10.53
C SER A 26 18.11 -6.73 -10.58
N THR A 27 18.94 -5.71 -10.81
CA THR A 27 18.51 -4.41 -11.31
C THR A 27 17.45 -4.69 -12.37
N GLY A 28 16.20 -4.30 -12.12
CA GLY A 28 15.15 -4.43 -13.13
C GLY A 28 15.63 -3.76 -14.43
N PRO A 29 15.04 -4.11 -15.58
CA PRO A 29 15.39 -3.49 -16.86
C PRO A 29 15.22 -1.95 -16.89
N SER A 30 14.67 -1.34 -15.83
CA SER A 30 14.40 0.09 -15.66
C SER A 30 15.34 0.85 -14.73
N ALA A 31 16.25 0.22 -13.97
CA ALA A 31 17.20 0.99 -13.15
C ALA A 31 18.22 1.67 -14.07
N THR A 32 18.03 2.97 -14.30
CA THR A 32 18.90 3.77 -15.16
C THR A 32 20.33 3.73 -14.64
N ARG A 33 21.33 3.82 -15.54
CA ARG A 33 22.75 3.85 -15.14
C ARG A 33 23.07 5.00 -14.18
N SER A 34 22.26 6.06 -14.19
CA SER A 34 22.33 7.16 -13.25
C SER A 34 21.91 6.81 -11.83
N CYS A 35 20.88 5.98 -11.63
CA CYS A 35 20.55 5.47 -10.29
C CYS A 35 21.67 4.68 -9.66
N LEU A 36 22.35 3.87 -10.47
CA LEU A 36 23.51 3.11 -10.00
C LEU A 36 24.66 4.03 -9.60
N SER A 37 24.78 5.21 -10.22
CA SER A 37 25.78 6.20 -9.82
C SER A 37 25.49 6.73 -8.42
N LEU A 38 24.23 7.06 -8.10
CA LEU A 38 23.83 7.44 -6.73
C LEU A 38 24.06 6.29 -5.74
N ARG A 39 23.65 5.07 -6.09
CA ARG A 39 23.83 3.87 -5.26
C ARG A 39 25.30 3.61 -4.92
N ASP A 40 26.15 3.50 -5.93
CA ASP A 40 27.53 3.07 -5.76
C ASP A 40 28.43 4.24 -5.32
N GLY A 41 28.09 5.47 -5.74
CA GLY A 41 28.88 6.67 -5.49
C GLY A 41 28.67 7.26 -4.10
N SER A 42 27.43 7.57 -3.72
CA SER A 42 27.18 8.44 -2.56
C SER A 42 26.14 7.91 -1.56
N CYS A 43 25.12 7.20 -2.01
CA CYS A 43 24.27 6.38 -1.14
C CYS A 43 24.85 4.97 -1.00
N ASN A 44 26.07 4.81 -0.46
CA ASN A 44 26.70 3.49 -0.33
C ASN A 44 26.91 3.09 1.13
N ALA A 45 27.15 1.79 1.36
CA ALA A 45 27.30 1.23 2.71
C ALA A 45 28.43 1.86 3.56
N THR A 46 29.39 2.56 2.95
CA THR A 46 30.48 3.25 3.66
C THR A 46 30.10 4.66 4.10
N ASN A 47 29.12 5.28 3.43
CA ASN A 47 28.77 6.69 3.57
C ASN A 47 27.39 6.92 4.22
N ILE A 48 26.68 5.86 4.60
CA ILE A 48 25.32 5.95 5.18
C ILE A 48 25.29 5.58 6.65
N ASP A 49 24.43 6.25 7.40
CA ASP A 49 24.00 5.82 8.73
C ASP A 49 22.80 4.88 8.58
N LYS A 50 22.99 3.59 8.86
CA LYS A 50 21.93 2.58 8.76
C LYS A 50 20.77 2.81 9.75
N SER A 51 21.00 3.60 10.79
CA SER A 51 19.95 3.97 11.74
C SER A 51 19.08 5.11 11.24
N ASN A 52 19.53 5.87 10.23
CA ASN A 52 18.79 6.96 9.61
C ASN A 52 19.28 7.24 8.17
N ILE A 53 18.94 6.35 7.25
CA ILE A 53 19.35 6.43 5.83
C ILE A 53 18.78 7.68 5.17
N TRP A 54 17.56 8.09 5.56
CA TRP A 54 16.89 9.26 4.99
C TRP A 54 17.55 10.60 5.33
N ASN A 55 18.48 10.63 6.29
CA ASN A 55 19.29 11.82 6.53
C ASN A 55 20.38 12.05 5.46
N ASN A 56 20.63 11.08 4.58
CA ASN A 56 21.50 11.23 3.41
C ASN A 56 20.66 11.60 2.18
N THR A 57 20.86 12.81 1.64
CA THR A 57 20.12 13.34 0.48
C THR A 57 20.25 12.44 -0.75
N ASP A 58 21.40 11.82 -0.94
CA ASP A 58 21.65 11.00 -2.12
C ASP A 58 20.96 9.64 -2.00
N CYS A 59 20.72 9.16 -0.77
CA CYS A 59 19.85 8.01 -0.54
C CYS A 59 18.39 8.30 -0.78
N VAL A 60 17.94 9.51 -0.48
CA VAL A 60 16.59 9.95 -0.83
C VAL A 60 16.44 10.03 -2.35
N LEU A 61 17.39 10.63 -3.05
CA LEU A 61 17.41 10.68 -4.52
C LEU A 61 17.49 9.28 -5.14
N TYR A 62 18.29 8.39 -4.55
CA TYR A 62 18.36 6.99 -4.96
C TYR A 62 17.00 6.32 -4.79
N ALA A 63 16.33 6.46 -3.64
CA ALA A 63 15.01 5.87 -3.40
C ALA A 63 13.97 6.25 -4.47
N VAL A 64 13.94 7.53 -4.89
CA VAL A 64 13.01 8.01 -5.94
C VAL A 64 13.30 7.34 -7.29
N CYS A 65 14.57 7.13 -7.61
CA CYS A 65 14.95 6.62 -8.92
C CYS A 65 15.05 5.08 -8.97
N THR A 66 15.07 4.40 -7.80
CA THR A 66 15.04 2.94 -7.77
C THR A 66 13.73 2.42 -8.34
N TYR A 67 13.79 1.24 -8.94
CA TYR A 67 12.60 0.50 -9.32
C TYR A 67 12.38 -0.65 -8.34
N PRO A 68 11.17 -0.82 -7.77
CA PRO A 68 9.99 0.04 -7.98
C PRO A 68 10.07 1.38 -7.24
N THR A 69 9.75 2.50 -7.92
CA THR A 69 9.78 3.86 -7.32
C THR A 69 8.80 3.98 -6.17
N GLU A 70 7.71 3.23 -6.19
CA GLU A 70 6.70 3.20 -5.14
C GLU A 70 7.15 2.45 -3.86
N ASN A 71 8.35 1.86 -3.84
CA ASN A 71 8.84 1.07 -2.70
C ASN A 71 10.23 1.55 -2.19
N PRO A 72 10.31 2.72 -1.55
CA PRO A 72 11.56 3.27 -1.01
C PRO A 72 12.22 2.37 0.05
N SER A 73 11.46 1.51 0.74
CA SER A 73 12.01 0.53 1.71
C SER A 73 13.02 -0.44 1.10
N TYR A 74 13.04 -0.59 -0.23
CA TYR A 74 14.09 -1.35 -0.91
C TYR A 74 15.49 -0.83 -0.57
N VAL A 75 15.66 0.49 -0.45
CA VAL A 75 16.97 1.10 -0.17
C VAL A 75 17.51 0.69 1.22
N PRO A 76 16.75 0.83 2.33
CA PRO A 76 17.17 0.27 3.62
C PRO A 76 17.47 -1.23 3.59
N ILE A 77 16.62 -2.03 2.92
CA ILE A 77 16.80 -3.49 2.82
C ILE A 77 18.11 -3.83 2.10
N GLU A 78 18.41 -3.14 1.00
CA GLU A 78 19.63 -3.34 0.20
C GLU A 78 20.89 -3.14 1.06
N TYR A 79 20.85 -2.22 2.02
CA TYR A 79 21.96 -1.94 2.93
C TYR A 79 21.92 -2.71 4.26
N GLY A 80 20.95 -3.61 4.43
CA GLY A 80 20.76 -4.37 5.67
C GLY A 80 20.40 -3.49 6.86
N ALA A 81 19.66 -2.40 6.61
CA ALA A 81 19.07 -1.54 7.63
C ALA A 81 17.62 -1.95 7.92
N SER A 82 17.08 -1.48 9.04
CA SER A 82 15.66 -1.65 9.40
C SER A 82 14.78 -0.93 8.37
N THR A 83 13.63 -1.49 8.01
CA THR A 83 12.61 -0.77 7.21
C THR A 83 11.92 0.33 8.02
N ASN A 84 11.90 0.21 9.35
CA ASN A 84 11.42 1.25 10.27
C ASN A 84 12.51 2.32 10.45
N GLN A 85 12.73 3.14 9.43
CA GLN A 85 13.65 4.27 9.46
C GLN A 85 13.00 5.49 10.14
N PRO A 86 13.78 6.35 10.83
CA PRO A 86 13.30 7.66 11.24
C PRO A 86 12.79 8.45 10.03
N ARG A 87 11.71 9.20 10.24
CA ARG A 87 11.14 10.09 9.22
C ARG A 87 12.20 11.05 8.67
N LEU A 88 12.14 11.31 7.35
CA LEU A 88 12.94 12.36 6.70
C LEU A 88 12.77 13.68 7.46
N THR A 89 13.87 14.37 7.77
CA THR A 89 13.80 15.65 8.47
C THR A 89 13.48 16.80 7.50
N GLU A 90 12.79 17.83 7.97
CA GLU A 90 12.53 19.03 7.17
C GLU A 90 13.83 19.73 6.73
N SER A 91 14.89 19.66 7.54
CA SER A 91 16.21 20.18 7.15
C SER A 91 16.79 19.44 5.94
N THR A 92 16.71 18.11 5.92
CA THR A 92 17.19 17.30 4.78
C THR A 92 16.33 17.56 3.54
N PHE A 93 15.01 17.64 3.71
CA PHE A 93 14.08 18.02 2.65
C PHE A 93 14.42 19.41 2.07
N LYS A 94 14.73 20.40 2.92
CA LYS A 94 15.12 21.75 2.49
C LYS A 94 16.43 21.79 1.72
N ILE A 95 17.35 20.86 1.95
CA ILE A 95 18.55 20.73 1.11
C ILE A 95 18.14 20.30 -0.31
N LEU A 96 17.26 19.29 -0.43
CA LEU A 96 16.77 18.78 -1.71
C LEU A 96 15.89 19.78 -2.47
N SER A 97 15.05 20.53 -1.77
CA SER A 97 14.12 21.50 -2.37
C SER A 97 14.74 22.86 -2.72
N GLY A 98 16.04 23.05 -2.44
CA GLY A 98 16.70 24.35 -2.60
C GLY A 98 16.24 25.40 -1.59
N GLY A 99 15.88 24.98 -0.38
CA GLY A 99 15.47 25.82 0.74
C GLY A 99 13.97 26.12 0.82
N LYS A 100 13.14 25.44 0.02
CA LYS A 100 11.69 25.67 -0.08
C LYS A 100 10.88 24.68 0.76
N ASP A 101 9.65 25.04 1.10
CA ASP A 101 8.72 24.18 1.86
C ASP A 101 8.00 23.14 0.97
N THR A 102 8.06 23.32 -0.35
CA THR A 102 7.65 22.35 -1.37
C THR A 102 8.83 22.03 -2.28
N MET A 103 8.88 20.79 -2.79
CA MET A 103 9.86 20.37 -3.79
C MET A 103 9.16 20.32 -5.14
N THR A 104 9.67 21.09 -6.10
CA THR A 104 9.16 21.06 -7.48
C THR A 104 9.90 19.99 -8.29
N GLN A 105 9.33 19.58 -9.42
CA GLN A 105 10.03 18.72 -10.37
C GLN A 105 11.41 19.25 -10.76
N GLN A 106 11.54 20.56 -11.00
CA GLN A 106 12.83 21.16 -11.34
C GLN A 106 13.81 21.10 -10.16
N ALA A 107 13.35 21.34 -8.93
CA ALA A 107 14.22 21.22 -7.75
C ALA A 107 14.74 19.78 -7.58
N PHE A 108 13.89 18.78 -7.80
CA PHE A 108 14.29 17.38 -7.80
C PHE A 108 15.33 17.08 -8.89
N ILE A 109 15.10 17.53 -10.13
CA ILE A 109 16.05 17.38 -11.24
C ILE A 109 17.40 18.04 -10.89
N ASP A 110 17.39 19.27 -10.39
CA ASP A 110 18.61 19.99 -10.04
C ASP A 110 19.38 19.27 -8.92
N ALA A 111 18.68 18.76 -7.90
CA ALA A 111 19.28 17.96 -6.84
C ALA A 111 19.86 16.64 -7.36
N TYR A 112 19.13 15.94 -8.23
CA TYR A 112 19.53 14.66 -8.82
C TYR A 112 20.80 14.80 -9.69
N TYR A 113 20.79 15.73 -10.63
CA TYR A 113 21.96 16.01 -11.49
C TYR A 113 23.11 16.60 -10.69
N GLY A 114 22.82 17.44 -9.69
CA GLY A 114 23.81 17.99 -8.76
C GLY A 114 24.54 16.89 -7.99
N ALA A 115 23.81 15.92 -7.43
CA ALA A 115 24.37 14.78 -6.72
C ALA A 115 25.29 13.94 -7.63
N ILE A 116 24.82 13.58 -8.84
CA ILE A 116 25.62 12.82 -9.81
C ILE A 116 26.90 13.57 -10.21
N SER A 117 26.85 14.90 -10.35
CA SER A 117 28.01 15.70 -10.74
C SER A 117 29.17 15.66 -9.74
N ASN A 118 28.87 15.35 -8.47
CA ASN A 118 29.86 15.20 -7.41
C ASN A 118 30.47 13.79 -7.35
N ILE A 119 29.94 12.84 -8.11
CA ILE A 119 30.37 11.45 -8.12
C ILE A 119 31.45 11.26 -9.20
N PRO A 120 32.67 10.80 -8.83
CA PRO A 120 33.71 10.52 -9.82
C PRO A 120 33.23 9.49 -10.85
N ASN A 121 33.27 9.87 -12.14
CA ASN A 121 32.75 9.07 -13.25
C ASN A 121 31.24 8.77 -13.14
N GLY A 122 30.47 9.64 -12.48
CA GLY A 122 29.02 9.55 -12.41
C GLY A 122 28.40 9.50 -13.81
N THR A 123 27.48 8.56 -14.01
CA THR A 123 26.74 8.41 -15.26
C THR A 123 25.43 9.18 -15.14
N TYR A 124 25.10 9.97 -16.16
CA TYR A 124 23.86 10.72 -16.21
C TYR A 124 22.74 9.91 -16.88
N PRO A 125 21.47 10.25 -16.63
CA PRO A 125 20.35 9.67 -17.37
C PRO A 125 20.54 9.87 -18.88
N ASP A 126 20.12 8.90 -19.69
CA ASP A 126 20.14 9.03 -21.15
C ASP A 126 19.14 10.09 -21.63
N SER A 127 18.10 10.38 -20.82
CA SER A 127 17.14 11.46 -21.03
C SER A 127 16.66 12.05 -19.70
N SER A 128 16.43 13.37 -19.66
CA SER A 128 15.76 14.00 -18.51
C SER A 128 14.31 13.53 -18.34
N ALA A 129 13.72 12.95 -19.39
CA ALA A 129 12.39 12.35 -19.34
C ALA A 129 12.31 11.20 -18.31
N ASP A 130 13.41 10.48 -18.08
CA ASP A 130 13.44 9.37 -17.13
C ASP A 130 13.30 9.89 -15.69
N VAL A 131 14.08 10.92 -15.34
CA VAL A 131 14.02 11.60 -14.03
C VAL A 131 12.66 12.29 -13.81
N ILE A 132 12.10 12.87 -14.88
CA ILE A 132 10.75 13.44 -14.89
C ILE A 132 9.69 12.38 -14.54
N GLN A 133 9.83 11.18 -15.11
CA GLN A 133 8.90 10.08 -14.88
C GLN A 133 9.02 9.51 -13.46
N GLU A 134 10.23 9.37 -12.94
CA GLU A 134 10.49 8.98 -11.55
C GLU A 134 9.82 9.96 -10.57
N TRP A 135 9.99 11.27 -10.79
CA TRP A 135 9.29 12.29 -9.99
C TRP A 135 7.77 12.24 -10.14
N ALA A 136 7.27 11.96 -11.35
CA ALA A 136 5.84 11.83 -11.60
C ALA A 136 5.22 10.67 -10.82
N ASN A 137 5.96 9.59 -10.57
CA ASN A 137 5.47 8.48 -9.75
C ASN A 137 5.32 8.89 -8.27
N VAL A 138 6.27 9.68 -7.74
CA VAL A 138 6.18 10.23 -6.38
C VAL A 138 5.07 11.26 -6.27
N ALA A 139 4.93 12.15 -7.25
CA ALA A 139 3.83 13.11 -7.33
C ALA A 139 2.47 12.37 -7.40
N ALA A 140 2.43 11.24 -8.11
CA ALA A 140 1.26 10.38 -8.17
C ALA A 140 0.93 9.72 -6.83
N TRP A 141 1.95 9.28 -6.09
CA TRP A 141 1.77 8.78 -4.74
C TRP A 141 1.31 9.88 -3.77
N THR A 142 1.80 11.10 -3.91
CA THR A 142 1.51 12.19 -2.97
C THR A 142 0.24 12.97 -3.30
N GLY A 143 -0.36 12.75 -4.46
CA GLY A 143 -1.57 13.44 -4.91
C GLY A 143 -1.33 14.84 -5.46
N ASP A 144 -0.11 15.11 -5.90
CA ASP A 144 0.35 16.42 -6.32
C ASP A 144 0.61 16.49 -7.84
N CYS A 145 -0.11 15.70 -8.66
CA CYS A 145 0.12 15.63 -10.11
C CYS A 145 -0.22 16.91 -10.89
N SER A 146 -1.12 17.74 -10.34
CA SER A 146 -1.57 18.96 -11.01
C SER A 146 -0.51 20.07 -10.99
N THR A 147 0.28 20.14 -9.92
CA THR A 147 1.33 21.15 -9.71
C THR A 147 2.73 20.58 -9.87
N MET A 148 2.90 19.27 -9.65
CA MET A 148 4.20 18.61 -9.49
C MET A 148 5.05 19.25 -8.38
N GLU A 149 4.39 19.86 -7.39
CA GLU A 149 4.98 20.48 -6.21
C GLU A 149 4.57 19.71 -4.95
N ILE A 150 5.48 18.91 -4.42
CA ILE A 150 5.19 18.02 -3.29
C ILE A 150 5.62 18.73 -1.99
N PRO A 151 4.72 18.96 -1.02
CA PRO A 151 5.08 19.51 0.28
C PRO A 151 5.87 18.50 1.13
N TYR A 152 6.67 19.00 2.07
CA TYR A 152 7.49 18.17 2.96
C TYR A 152 6.71 17.02 3.62
N SER A 153 5.51 17.29 4.14
CA SER A 153 4.69 16.27 4.81
C SER A 153 4.44 15.08 3.91
N ASN A 154 3.96 15.33 2.69
CA ASN A 154 3.57 14.29 1.74
C ASN A 154 4.80 13.52 1.24
N PHE A 155 5.91 14.21 0.96
CA PHE A 155 7.14 13.55 0.51
C PHE A 155 7.75 12.66 1.60
N ALA A 156 7.71 13.12 2.86
CA ALA A 156 8.17 12.32 3.99
C ALA A 156 7.24 11.13 4.27
N ASP A 157 5.92 11.29 4.09
CA ASP A 157 4.94 10.19 4.18
C ASP A 157 5.18 9.14 3.09
N TRP A 158 5.52 9.57 1.86
CA TRP A 158 5.88 8.64 0.79
C TRP A 158 7.08 7.77 1.21
N LEU A 159 8.17 8.37 1.72
CA LEU A 159 9.33 7.59 2.19
C LEU A 159 9.01 6.63 3.35
N GLU A 160 8.12 7.04 4.25
CA GLU A 160 7.80 6.29 5.47
C GLU A 160 6.77 5.18 5.24
N TYR A 161 5.81 5.42 4.34
CA TYR A 161 4.61 4.59 4.25
C TYR A 161 4.35 3.97 2.89
N SER A 162 4.91 4.45 1.78
CA SER A 162 4.57 3.91 0.44
C SER A 162 4.92 2.42 0.25
N SER A 163 5.87 1.92 1.04
CA SER A 163 6.23 0.50 1.09
C SER A 163 5.34 -0.36 2.01
N ASN A 164 4.49 0.25 2.84
CA ASN A 164 3.66 -0.48 3.78
C ASN A 164 2.44 -1.05 3.04
N ALA A 165 2.21 -2.35 3.19
CA ALA A 165 1.02 -2.98 2.64
C ALA A 165 -0.24 -2.25 3.14
N GLY A 166 -1.05 -1.74 2.20
CA GLY A 166 -2.28 -1.01 2.51
C GLY A 166 -2.15 0.51 2.68
N VAL A 167 -0.96 1.13 2.52
CA VAL A 167 -0.82 2.61 2.49
C VAL A 167 -0.52 3.10 1.09
N CYS A 168 -1.26 4.11 0.65
CA CYS A 168 -1.49 4.27 -0.78
C CYS A 168 -1.37 5.69 -1.27
N PRO A 169 -1.11 5.80 -2.59
CA PRO A 169 -1.12 7.06 -3.28
C PRO A 169 -2.34 7.92 -2.96
N ALA A 170 -2.19 9.20 -2.64
CA ALA A 170 -3.29 10.16 -2.64
C ALA A 170 -3.74 10.49 -4.09
N VAL A 171 -4.20 9.50 -4.86
CA VAL A 171 -4.45 9.60 -6.33
C VAL A 171 -5.63 10.48 -6.75
N SER A 172 -6.18 11.34 -5.89
CA SER A 172 -7.41 12.10 -6.17
C SER A 172 -7.35 12.97 -7.45
N ASN A 173 -6.16 13.32 -7.95
CA ASN A 173 -5.94 14.07 -9.19
C ASN A 173 -4.93 13.43 -10.15
N CYS A 174 -4.56 12.17 -9.92
CA CYS A 174 -3.47 11.49 -10.60
C CYS A 174 -3.94 10.27 -11.41
N ASP A 175 -3.21 9.95 -12.47
CA ASP A 175 -3.35 8.65 -13.15
C ASP A 175 -2.88 7.55 -12.18
N ALA A 176 -3.83 6.81 -11.62
CA ALA A 176 -3.57 5.75 -10.66
C ALA A 176 -2.59 4.68 -11.18
N SER A 177 -2.47 4.51 -12.51
CA SER A 177 -1.49 3.59 -13.10
C SER A 177 -0.03 4.03 -12.94
N LYS A 178 0.22 5.31 -12.64
CA LYS A 178 1.58 5.86 -12.42
C LYS A 178 2.03 5.81 -10.98
N ALA A 179 1.08 5.78 -10.04
CA ALA A 179 1.36 5.67 -8.62
C ALA A 179 1.55 4.21 -8.17
N VAL A 180 1.22 3.27 -9.06
CA VAL A 180 1.22 1.84 -8.79
C VAL A 180 2.17 1.16 -9.76
N GLY A 181 3.40 0.86 -9.34
CA GLY A 181 4.17 -0.17 -10.02
C GLY A 181 3.66 -1.57 -9.64
N PRO A 182 4.45 -2.65 -9.79
CA PRO A 182 3.98 -4.01 -9.54
C PRO A 182 3.66 -4.30 -8.06
N ALA A 183 3.88 -3.35 -7.15
CA ALA A 183 3.39 -3.43 -5.78
C ALA A 183 1.85 -3.36 -5.77
N GLU A 184 1.21 -4.22 -4.97
CA GLU A 184 -0.24 -4.31 -4.80
C GLU A 184 -0.90 -2.92 -4.83
N GLN A 185 -1.71 -2.69 -5.88
CA GLN A 185 -2.63 -1.55 -5.96
C GLN A 185 -3.32 -1.37 -4.60
N CYS A 186 -3.55 -0.15 -4.13
CA CYS A 186 -4.02 0.01 -2.77
C CYS A 186 -4.91 1.27 -2.59
N VAL A 187 -5.64 1.34 -1.48
CA VAL A 187 -6.61 2.39 -1.09
C VAL A 187 -5.94 3.61 -0.43
N PRO A 188 -6.08 4.84 -0.97
CA PRO A 188 -5.61 6.04 -0.27
C PRO A 188 -6.12 6.03 1.19
N GLN A 189 -5.22 6.20 2.15
CA GLN A 189 -5.56 6.16 3.58
C GLN A 189 -5.65 7.61 4.06
N PRO A 190 -6.86 8.14 4.33
CA PRO A 190 -7.00 9.43 4.99
C PRO A 190 -6.26 9.40 6.32
N SER A 191 -5.69 10.53 6.75
CA SER A 191 -4.99 10.66 8.05
C SER A 191 -5.80 10.24 9.27
N THR A 192 -7.12 10.08 9.12
CA THR A 192 -8.04 9.59 10.16
C THR A 192 -8.15 8.07 10.25
N ASP A 193 -7.66 7.31 9.25
CA ASP A 193 -7.56 5.85 9.33
C ASP A 193 -6.32 5.45 10.14
N ASN A 194 -6.55 4.69 11.21
CA ASN A 194 -5.52 4.16 12.09
C ASN A 194 -5.31 2.66 11.90
N GLY A 195 -5.53 2.15 10.69
CA GLY A 195 -5.48 0.73 10.34
C GLY A 195 -6.84 0.03 10.48
N SER A 196 -7.93 0.78 10.63
CA SER A 196 -9.28 0.25 10.75
C SER A 196 -9.69 -0.51 9.49
N CYS A 197 -9.34 -0.01 8.31
CA CYS A 197 -9.70 -0.72 7.10
C CYS A 197 -8.82 -1.94 6.83
N ALA A 198 -7.53 -1.86 7.17
CA ALA A 198 -6.67 -3.04 7.16
C ALA A 198 -7.25 -4.14 8.06
N GLU A 199 -7.81 -3.78 9.21
CA GLU A 199 -8.51 -4.75 10.06
C GLU A 199 -9.78 -5.30 9.40
N ILE A 200 -10.67 -4.45 8.84
CA ILE A 200 -11.87 -4.93 8.12
C ILE A 200 -11.52 -5.83 6.93
N LYS A 201 -10.44 -5.52 6.21
CA LYS A 201 -9.86 -6.37 5.17
C LYS A 201 -9.44 -7.72 5.75
N ASN A 202 -8.64 -7.75 6.82
CA ASN A 202 -8.25 -9.00 7.47
C ASN A 202 -9.46 -9.83 7.91
N GLN A 203 -10.53 -9.16 8.35
CA GLN A 203 -11.81 -9.84 8.61
C GLN A 203 -12.35 -10.45 7.31
N CYS A 204 -12.44 -9.72 6.20
CA CYS A 204 -12.92 -10.26 4.92
C CYS A 204 -12.17 -11.54 4.48
N GLN A 205 -10.86 -11.62 4.67
CA GLN A 205 -10.03 -12.77 4.24
C GLN A 205 -10.58 -14.12 4.72
N LEU A 206 -11.17 -14.14 5.92
CA LEU A 206 -11.73 -15.34 6.53
C LEU A 206 -12.98 -15.88 5.80
N TRP A 207 -13.62 -15.07 4.95
CA TRP A 207 -14.89 -15.41 4.28
C TRP A 207 -14.93 -15.12 2.78
N VAL A 208 -13.87 -14.53 2.20
CA VAL A 208 -13.87 -14.09 0.79
C VAL A 208 -14.23 -15.21 -0.20
N THR A 209 -13.86 -16.45 0.10
CA THR A 209 -14.18 -17.61 -0.75
C THR A 209 -15.66 -18.02 -0.76
N GLY A 210 -16.46 -17.51 0.18
CA GLY A 210 -17.92 -17.64 0.17
C GLY A 210 -18.63 -16.69 -0.81
N GLY A 211 -17.86 -15.83 -1.49
CA GLY A 211 -18.33 -14.78 -2.39
C GLY A 211 -18.18 -13.41 -1.73
N LEU A 212 -17.53 -12.50 -2.44
CA LEU A 212 -17.10 -11.20 -1.90
C LEU A 212 -18.28 -10.37 -1.37
N PHE A 213 -19.37 -10.33 -2.13
CA PHE A 213 -20.56 -9.55 -1.74
C PHE A 213 -21.61 -10.37 -0.97
N GLN A 214 -21.22 -11.55 -0.48
CA GLN A 214 -22.07 -12.44 0.31
C GLN A 214 -21.75 -12.36 1.82
N ASN A 215 -20.71 -11.61 2.21
CA ASN A 215 -20.29 -11.44 3.59
C ASN A 215 -20.22 -9.95 3.98
N LEU A 216 -20.65 -9.63 5.20
CA LEU A 216 -20.63 -8.26 5.74
C LEU A 216 -19.24 -7.62 5.71
N TYR A 217 -18.21 -8.33 6.21
CA TYR A 217 -16.86 -7.79 6.32
C TYR A 217 -16.27 -7.49 4.94
N CYS A 218 -16.52 -8.35 3.96
CA CYS A 218 -16.07 -8.15 2.59
C CYS A 218 -16.78 -7.00 1.87
N VAL A 219 -18.08 -6.80 2.14
CA VAL A 219 -18.79 -5.62 1.63
C VAL A 219 -18.23 -4.35 2.24
N LEU A 220 -17.99 -4.31 3.56
CA LEU A 220 -17.38 -3.16 4.22
C LEU A 220 -15.93 -2.92 3.77
N ALA A 221 -15.15 -3.97 3.56
CA ALA A 221 -13.82 -3.88 2.99
C ALA A 221 -13.89 -3.27 1.59
N SER A 222 -14.81 -3.74 0.74
CA SER A 222 -15.00 -3.20 -0.61
C SER A 222 -15.36 -1.71 -0.58
N MET A 223 -16.13 -1.27 0.41
CA MET A 223 -16.47 0.15 0.61
C MET A 223 -15.26 0.99 1.03
N CYS A 224 -14.35 0.48 1.86
CA CYS A 224 -13.11 1.23 2.12
C CYS A 224 -12.36 1.50 0.81
N TYR A 225 -12.36 0.53 -0.10
CA TYR A 225 -11.66 0.60 -1.38
C TYR A 225 -12.38 1.50 -2.39
N ALA A 226 -13.33 2.34 -1.97
CA ALA A 226 -14.04 3.26 -2.86
C ALA A 226 -13.14 4.33 -3.49
N GLU A 227 -12.07 4.74 -2.80
CA GLU A 227 -11.05 5.64 -3.33
C GLU A 227 -10.08 4.95 -4.30
N SER A 228 -10.10 3.61 -4.34
CA SER A 228 -9.41 2.80 -5.34
C SER A 228 -10.45 1.97 -6.11
N THR A 229 -10.37 0.64 -6.09
CA THR A 229 -11.39 -0.23 -6.67
C THR A 229 -11.55 -1.51 -5.85
N THR A 230 -12.71 -2.14 -5.94
CA THR A 230 -12.93 -3.46 -5.34
C THR A 230 -12.06 -4.56 -5.96
N ASP A 231 -11.65 -4.44 -7.23
CA ASP A 231 -10.74 -5.40 -7.87
C ASP A 231 -9.36 -5.38 -7.22
N ILE A 232 -8.96 -4.22 -6.70
CA ILE A 232 -7.74 -4.06 -5.95
C ILE A 232 -7.80 -4.83 -4.63
N LEU A 233 -8.92 -4.73 -3.90
CA LEU A 233 -9.16 -5.55 -2.71
C LEU A 233 -9.04 -7.03 -3.08
N ILE A 234 -9.76 -7.49 -4.12
CA ILE A 234 -9.76 -8.89 -4.52
C ILE A 234 -8.35 -9.40 -4.83
N ALA A 235 -7.54 -8.62 -5.55
CA ALA A 235 -6.16 -8.99 -5.84
C ALA A 235 -5.30 -9.21 -4.57
N GLN A 236 -5.60 -8.50 -3.48
CA GLN A 236 -4.91 -8.62 -2.20
C GLN A 236 -5.50 -9.69 -1.26
N GLU A 237 -6.77 -10.06 -1.44
CA GLU A 237 -7.43 -11.07 -0.61
C GLU A 237 -7.02 -12.49 -1.01
N TYR A 238 -6.66 -12.69 -2.27
CA TYR A 238 -6.32 -14.01 -2.80
C TYR A 238 -4.81 -14.26 -2.79
N PRO A 239 -4.34 -15.37 -2.21
CA PRO A 239 -2.93 -15.73 -2.25
C PRO A 239 -2.40 -15.88 -3.67
N SER A 240 -1.13 -15.55 -3.89
CA SER A 240 -0.48 -15.58 -5.21
C SER A 240 -0.45 -16.96 -5.89
N TYR A 241 -0.70 -18.05 -5.15
CA TYR A 241 -0.81 -19.39 -5.73
C TYR A 241 -2.20 -19.71 -6.31
N VAL A 242 -3.19 -18.83 -6.10
CA VAL A 242 -4.52 -18.95 -6.72
C VAL A 242 -4.45 -18.41 -8.15
N SER A 243 -4.62 -19.28 -9.14
CA SER A 243 -4.46 -18.92 -10.55
C SER A 243 -5.68 -18.25 -11.18
N ASN A 244 -6.87 -18.43 -10.60
CA ASN A 244 -8.13 -17.86 -11.10
C ASN A 244 -8.75 -16.98 -10.02
N ILE A 245 -8.20 -15.77 -9.88
CA ILE A 245 -8.73 -14.75 -8.98
C ILE A 245 -9.94 -14.10 -9.67
N PRO A 246 -11.11 -14.01 -9.02
CA PRO A 246 -12.27 -13.34 -9.60
C PRO A 246 -12.04 -11.83 -9.73
N THR A 247 -12.89 -11.17 -10.51
CA THR A 247 -13.07 -9.71 -10.46
C THR A 247 -14.42 -9.39 -9.83
N SER A 248 -14.60 -8.16 -9.35
CA SER A 248 -15.88 -7.66 -8.85
C SER A 248 -17.02 -7.80 -9.86
N ALA A 249 -16.71 -7.69 -11.16
CA ALA A 249 -17.67 -7.93 -12.23
C ALA A 249 -18.08 -9.40 -12.39
N SER A 250 -17.22 -10.34 -11.98
CA SER A 250 -17.50 -11.79 -12.00
C SER A 250 -18.11 -12.33 -10.70
N GLU A 251 -18.02 -11.56 -9.61
CA GLU A 251 -18.61 -11.90 -8.31
C GLU A 251 -20.15 -11.85 -8.35
N ALA A 252 -20.78 -12.69 -7.52
CA ALA A 252 -22.22 -12.62 -7.32
C ALA A 252 -22.60 -11.26 -6.73
N ARG A 253 -23.70 -10.66 -7.22
CA ARG A 253 -24.21 -9.38 -6.69
C ARG A 253 -24.37 -9.40 -5.18
N LEU A 254 -24.25 -8.22 -4.57
CA LEU A 254 -24.54 -8.00 -3.14
C LEU A 254 -25.76 -8.78 -2.70
N SER A 255 -25.58 -9.64 -1.69
CA SER A 255 -26.70 -10.37 -1.11
C SER A 255 -27.68 -9.39 -0.46
N TYR A 256 -28.97 -9.60 -0.72
CA TYR A 256 -30.02 -8.85 -0.03
C TYR A 256 -29.98 -9.08 1.49
N ASP A 257 -29.56 -10.25 1.95
CA ASP A 257 -29.44 -10.53 3.38
C ASP A 257 -28.33 -9.69 4.03
N VAL A 258 -27.19 -9.52 3.35
CA VAL A 258 -26.11 -8.65 3.82
C VAL A 258 -26.57 -7.19 3.83
N PHE A 259 -27.23 -6.73 2.77
CA PHE A 259 -27.82 -5.39 2.70
C PHE A 259 -28.83 -5.16 3.84
N SER A 260 -29.77 -6.08 4.03
CA SER A 260 -30.80 -6.02 5.07
C SER A 260 -30.19 -6.02 6.48
N ASN A 261 -29.11 -6.78 6.69
CA ASN A 261 -28.40 -6.79 7.97
C ASN A 261 -27.76 -5.43 8.28
N ILE A 262 -27.05 -4.82 7.31
CA ILE A 262 -26.43 -3.48 7.47
C ILE A 262 -27.50 -2.42 7.73
N THR A 263 -28.57 -2.45 6.95
CA THR A 263 -29.65 -1.45 6.98
C THR A 263 -30.66 -1.66 8.11
N LYS A 264 -30.54 -2.74 8.88
CA LYS A 264 -31.53 -3.17 9.87
C LYS A 264 -32.94 -3.31 9.24
N GLY A 265 -32.98 -3.77 7.99
CA GLY A 265 -34.20 -4.01 7.21
C GLY A 265 -34.77 -2.79 6.46
N ALA A 266 -34.05 -1.67 6.40
CA ALA A 266 -34.49 -0.50 5.63
C ALA A 266 -34.38 -0.72 4.11
N SER A 267 -35.16 0.03 3.32
CA SER A 267 -35.15 -0.05 1.86
C SER A 267 -33.95 0.65 1.20
N THR A 268 -33.30 1.54 1.92
CA THR A 268 -32.08 2.26 1.53
C THR A 268 -31.03 2.08 2.61
N MET A 269 -29.77 2.20 2.22
CA MET A 269 -28.64 2.29 3.13
C MET A 269 -28.29 3.76 3.31
N SER A 270 -28.34 4.22 4.56
CA SER A 270 -27.91 5.57 4.95
C SER A 270 -26.43 5.60 5.30
N GLU A 271 -25.82 6.80 5.35
CA GLU A 271 -24.47 6.99 5.87
C GLU A 271 -24.32 6.43 7.29
N GLN A 272 -25.33 6.65 8.15
CA GLN A 272 -25.31 6.15 9.52
C GLN A 272 -25.36 4.61 9.58
N ASN A 273 -26.06 3.95 8.65
CA ASN A 273 -26.07 2.48 8.59
C ASN A 273 -24.66 1.93 8.33
N VAL A 274 -23.91 2.57 7.43
CA VAL A 274 -22.54 2.16 7.10
C VAL A 274 -21.59 2.45 8.26
N ILE A 275 -21.71 3.61 8.91
CA ILE A 275 -20.94 3.93 10.12
C ILE A 275 -21.19 2.88 11.21
N ASP A 276 -22.46 2.59 11.52
CA ASP A 276 -22.82 1.59 12.52
C ASP A 276 -22.25 0.20 12.19
N ALA A 277 -22.39 -0.24 10.94
CA ALA A 277 -21.90 -1.53 10.49
C ALA A 277 -20.38 -1.63 10.52
N TYR A 278 -19.68 -0.56 10.10
CA TYR A 278 -18.22 -0.49 10.09
C TYR A 278 -17.63 -0.58 11.50
N TYR A 279 -18.14 0.24 12.44
CA TYR A 279 -17.69 0.20 13.84
C TYR A 279 -18.12 -1.10 14.54
N GLY A 280 -19.31 -1.63 14.19
CA GLY A 280 -19.76 -2.93 14.67
C GLY A 280 -18.85 -4.08 14.24
N ALA A 281 -18.35 -4.05 13.01
CA ALA A 281 -17.42 -5.04 12.47
C ALA A 281 -16.04 -5.01 13.15
N LEU A 282 -15.63 -3.87 13.70
CA LEU A 282 -14.41 -3.73 14.51
C LEU A 282 -14.58 -4.16 15.97
N THR A 283 -15.81 -4.46 16.40
CA THR A 283 -16.11 -4.87 17.78
C THR A 283 -16.05 -6.40 17.93
N GLY A 284 -15.06 -6.90 18.67
CA GLY A 284 -14.84 -8.34 18.82
C GLY A 284 -14.42 -8.98 17.49
N THR A 285 -13.21 -8.67 17.04
CA THR A 285 -12.68 -9.13 15.75
C THR A 285 -12.44 -10.63 15.73
N TRP A 286 -12.39 -11.22 14.55
CA TRP A 286 -12.14 -12.64 14.35
C TRP A 286 -10.68 -12.89 14.01
N ILE A 287 -10.21 -14.06 14.41
CA ILE A 287 -8.88 -14.57 14.06
C ILE A 287 -9.01 -15.94 13.40
N SER A 288 -8.05 -16.26 12.52
CA SER A 288 -7.92 -17.62 11.98
C SER A 288 -7.28 -18.54 13.03
N THR A 289 -7.92 -19.66 13.35
CA THR A 289 -7.33 -20.73 14.20
C THR A 289 -6.61 -21.80 13.39
N GLY A 290 -6.52 -21.61 12.07
CA GLY A 290 -5.86 -22.49 11.12
C GLY A 290 -6.79 -22.93 9.97
N GLY A 291 -6.20 -23.65 9.02
CA GLY A 291 -6.84 -24.09 7.78
C GLY A 291 -6.15 -23.49 6.55
N PRO A 292 -6.29 -24.12 5.37
CA PRO A 292 -5.85 -23.49 4.13
C PRO A 292 -6.80 -22.34 3.76
N PHE A 293 -6.33 -21.44 2.88
CA PHE A 293 -7.13 -20.34 2.34
C PHE A 293 -8.49 -20.84 1.85
N GLY A 294 -9.56 -20.19 2.31
CA GLY A 294 -10.95 -20.54 1.98
C GLY A 294 -11.56 -21.68 2.77
N ALA A 295 -10.82 -22.31 3.67
CA ALA A 295 -11.32 -23.29 4.64
C ALA A 295 -10.77 -23.01 6.05
N GLU A 296 -10.50 -21.75 6.34
CA GLU A 296 -10.05 -21.30 7.64
C GLU A 296 -11.14 -21.47 8.69
N SER A 297 -10.73 -21.71 9.93
CA SER A 297 -11.62 -21.81 11.09
C SER A 297 -11.59 -20.50 11.87
N PRO A 298 -12.56 -19.58 11.66
CA PRO A 298 -12.58 -18.30 12.34
C PRO A 298 -13.06 -18.46 13.80
N GLU A 299 -12.37 -17.80 14.73
CA GLU A 299 -12.76 -17.67 16.13
C GLU A 299 -12.93 -16.20 16.50
N LYS A 300 -14.05 -15.86 17.15
CA LYS A 300 -14.33 -14.49 17.58
C LYS A 300 -13.57 -14.19 18.86
N THR A 301 -12.80 -13.10 18.86
CA THR A 301 -12.05 -12.65 20.02
C THR A 301 -12.85 -11.67 20.88
N SER A 302 -12.35 -11.38 22.08
CA SER A 302 -12.80 -10.25 22.90
C SER A 302 -12.07 -8.94 22.57
N ASN A 303 -11.14 -8.97 21.61
CA ASN A 303 -10.36 -7.80 21.24
C ASN A 303 -11.10 -7.01 20.18
N ASN A 304 -10.98 -5.68 20.26
CA ASN A 304 -11.48 -4.81 19.21
C ASN A 304 -10.37 -4.48 18.23
N GLY A 305 -10.76 -4.22 16.99
CA GLY A 305 -9.89 -3.60 16.00
C GLY A 305 -9.59 -2.14 16.33
N PRO A 306 -8.62 -1.53 15.64
CA PRO A 306 -8.44 -0.09 15.68
C PRO A 306 -9.68 0.59 15.10
N TYR A 307 -10.33 1.43 15.90
CA TYR A 307 -11.44 2.26 15.43
C TYR A 307 -10.90 3.50 14.74
N PRO A 308 -11.47 3.93 13.60
CA PRO A 308 -11.11 5.22 13.01
C PRO A 308 -11.18 6.32 14.07
N THR A 309 -10.27 7.29 13.97
CA THR A 309 -10.24 8.42 14.93
C THR A 309 -11.42 9.39 14.74
N SER A 310 -12.14 9.27 13.63
CA SER A 310 -13.31 10.07 13.28
C SER A 310 -14.24 9.29 12.35
N THR A 311 -15.55 9.50 12.49
CA THR A 311 -16.55 8.98 11.53
C THR A 311 -16.42 9.61 10.14
N ALA A 312 -15.72 10.75 10.02
CA ALA A 312 -15.41 11.39 8.75
C ALA A 312 -14.69 10.45 7.78
N TYR A 313 -13.90 9.50 8.31
CA TYR A 313 -13.27 8.45 7.52
C TYR A 313 -14.30 7.62 6.73
N VAL A 314 -15.32 7.09 7.43
CA VAL A 314 -16.40 6.31 6.82
C VAL A 314 -17.28 7.19 5.92
N SER A 315 -17.50 8.43 6.35
CA SER A 315 -18.28 9.41 5.60
C SER A 315 -17.63 9.72 4.25
N ASN A 316 -16.30 9.70 4.18
CA ASN A 316 -15.54 10.02 2.97
C ASN A 316 -15.77 8.97 1.87
N PHE A 317 -15.49 7.69 2.15
CA PHE A 317 -15.74 6.64 1.15
C PHE A 317 -17.23 6.50 0.83
N TRP A 318 -18.12 6.74 1.81
CA TRP A 318 -19.56 6.74 1.54
C TRP A 318 -19.98 7.87 0.58
N SER A 319 -19.34 9.04 0.66
CA SER A 319 -19.62 10.15 -0.25
C SER A 319 -19.23 9.81 -1.69
N ILE A 320 -18.15 9.05 -1.89
CA ILE A 320 -17.75 8.56 -3.22
C ILE A 320 -18.79 7.59 -3.79
N ILE A 321 -19.26 6.64 -2.95
CA ILE A 321 -20.29 5.67 -3.34
C ILE A 321 -21.60 6.41 -3.65
N ALA A 322 -21.99 7.39 -2.82
CA ALA A 322 -23.17 8.22 -3.04
C ALA A 322 -23.07 9.02 -4.35
N ALA A 323 -21.90 9.57 -4.66
CA ALA A 323 -21.65 10.28 -5.91
C ALA A 323 -21.80 9.36 -7.11
N TRP A 324 -21.17 8.19 -7.06
CA TRP A 324 -21.22 7.21 -8.16
C TRP A 324 -22.64 6.74 -8.43
N THR A 325 -23.41 6.51 -7.37
CA THR A 325 -24.80 6.03 -7.45
C THR A 325 -25.82 7.14 -7.75
N GLY A 326 -25.42 8.42 -7.70
CA GLY A 326 -26.29 9.57 -7.99
C GLY A 326 -27.16 10.04 -6.81
N TYR A 327 -26.74 9.80 -5.57
CA TYR A 327 -27.47 10.13 -4.35
C TYR A 327 -26.73 11.10 -3.42
N CYS A 328 -25.99 12.09 -3.96
CA CYS A 328 -25.24 13.05 -3.15
C CYS A 328 -26.09 13.84 -2.14
N ASP A 329 -27.31 14.21 -2.53
CA ASP A 329 -28.17 15.08 -1.71
C ASP A 329 -28.69 14.37 -0.46
N THR A 330 -28.98 13.07 -0.56
CA THR A 330 -29.61 12.29 0.52
C THR A 330 -28.63 11.35 1.21
N LYS A 331 -27.62 10.86 0.47
CA LYS A 331 -26.75 9.74 0.88
C LYS A 331 -27.51 8.50 1.34
N GLU A 332 -28.70 8.31 0.77
CA GLU A 332 -29.60 7.17 0.97
C GLU A 332 -29.59 6.32 -0.31
N ILE A 333 -28.82 5.22 -0.31
CA ILE A 333 -28.57 4.43 -1.52
C ILE A 333 -29.46 3.19 -1.52
N PRO A 334 -30.34 2.98 -2.52
CA PRO A 334 -31.12 1.76 -2.66
C PRO A 334 -30.25 0.54 -2.95
N TYR A 335 -30.73 -0.64 -2.57
CA TYR A 335 -30.05 -1.92 -2.82
C TYR A 335 -29.54 -2.09 -4.26
N SER A 336 -30.37 -1.81 -5.26
CA SER A 336 -30.00 -2.02 -6.67
C SER A 336 -28.77 -1.21 -7.05
N ASN A 337 -28.72 0.07 -6.65
CA ASN A 337 -27.65 0.99 -6.98
C ASN A 337 -26.35 0.66 -6.22
N LEU A 338 -26.44 0.27 -4.94
CA LEU A 338 -25.27 -0.17 -4.19
C LEU A 338 -24.69 -1.47 -4.75
N ALA A 339 -25.55 -2.43 -5.10
CA ALA A 339 -25.12 -3.66 -5.75
C ALA A 339 -24.47 -3.40 -7.13
N ASP A 340 -25.00 -2.45 -7.91
CA ASP A 340 -24.39 -2.04 -9.18
C ASP A 340 -23.02 -1.39 -8.96
N TYR A 341 -22.89 -0.50 -7.97
CA TYR A 341 -21.62 0.10 -7.61
C TYR A 341 -20.56 -0.98 -7.33
N LEU A 342 -20.86 -1.92 -6.44
CA LEU A 342 -19.93 -2.96 -6.02
C LEU A 342 -19.45 -3.83 -7.19
N ASN A 343 -20.33 -4.17 -8.13
CA ASN A 343 -19.97 -5.02 -9.29
C ASN A 343 -19.32 -4.26 -10.46
N HIS A 344 -19.54 -2.95 -10.59
CA HIS A 344 -19.22 -2.23 -11.83
C HIS A 344 -18.28 -1.05 -11.65
N ALA A 345 -18.21 -0.44 -10.45
CA ALA A 345 -17.38 0.74 -10.24
C ALA A 345 -15.90 0.50 -10.55
N ALA A 346 -15.38 -0.70 -10.25
CA ALA A 346 -13.98 -1.05 -10.48
C ALA A 346 -13.53 -0.99 -11.95
N THR A 347 -14.46 -1.19 -12.89
CA THR A 347 -14.19 -1.17 -14.34
C THR A 347 -14.70 0.11 -15.02
N SER A 348 -15.29 1.01 -14.24
CA SER A 348 -15.85 2.26 -14.73
C SER A 348 -14.80 3.36 -14.71
N ASN A 349 -14.75 4.18 -15.75
CA ASN A 349 -13.97 5.43 -15.75
C ASN A 349 -14.74 6.60 -15.09
N TYR A 350 -15.86 6.32 -14.43
CA TYR A 350 -16.71 7.32 -13.78
C TYR A 350 -16.37 7.43 -12.29
N HIS A 351 -15.74 8.53 -11.89
CA HIS A 351 -15.33 8.83 -10.51
C HIS A 351 -15.85 10.20 -10.07
N PRO A 352 -17.17 10.35 -9.86
CA PRO A 352 -17.74 11.61 -9.42
C PRO A 352 -17.45 11.88 -7.93
N THR A 353 -17.62 13.14 -7.54
CA THR A 353 -17.56 13.58 -6.15
C THR A 353 -18.88 14.25 -5.76
N CYS A 354 -19.35 13.98 -4.55
CA CYS A 354 -20.17 14.93 -3.81
C CYS A 354 -19.23 16.01 -3.23
#